data_AF-A0A3S4TSN4-F1
#
_entry.id   AF-A0A3S4TSN4-F1
#
_cell.length_a   1.000
_cell.length_b   1.000
_cell.length_c   1.000
_cell.angle_alpha   90.00
_cell.angle_beta   90.00
_cell.angle_gamma   90.00
#
_symmetry.space_group_name_H-M   'P 1'
#
loop_
_entity.id
_entity.type
_entity.pdbx_description
1 polymer ?
#
loop_
_entity_poly.entity_id
_entity_poly.type
_entity_poly.pdbx_seq_one_letter_code
_entity_poly.pdbx_strand_id
1 'polypeptide(L)'
;MLDFTPLEKAIFRLEEGLNRYQQDISDVQIRDGLIQRFEFTYELSHKMLKRYLIAVSPNPELYDGISFQDLIRTGNEYGLLQGEWLDWKQYREMRSRTSHTYDEDTAILVVQGIPKF
;
A
#
# COMPACT_ATOMS: atom_id res chain seq x y z
N MET A 1 14.66 -16.85 6.89
CA MET A 1 13.24 -16.87 6.47
C MET A 1 12.73 -15.44 6.53
N LEU A 2 11.96 -14.99 5.54
CA LEU A 2 11.38 -13.64 5.56
C LEU A 2 10.30 -13.56 6.66
N ASP A 3 10.32 -12.48 7.42
CA ASP A 3 9.32 -12.18 8.45
C ASP A 3 8.23 -11.26 7.86
N PHE A 4 7.02 -11.78 7.76
CA PHE A 4 5.83 -11.08 7.26
C PHE A 4 5.03 -10.38 8.37
N THR A 5 5.35 -10.63 9.64
CA THR A 5 4.63 -10.07 10.80
C THR A 5 4.41 -8.56 10.72
N PRO A 6 5.39 -7.73 10.27
CA PRO A 6 5.16 -6.29 10.15
C PRO A 6 4.09 -5.92 9.11
N LEU A 7 4.05 -6.64 7.98
CA LEU A 7 3.06 -6.39 6.93
C LEU A 7 1.68 -6.87 7.37
N GLU A 8 1.57 -8.04 8.00
CA GLU A 8 0.32 -8.56 8.56
C GLU A 8 -0.29 -7.58 9.58
N LYS A 9 0.55 -7.07 10.50
CA LYS A 9 0.12 -6.04 11.46
C LYS A 9 -0.31 -4.74 10.78
N ALA A 10 0.36 -4.36 9.69
CA ALA A 10 0.00 -3.15 8.95
C ALA A 10 -1.37 -3.29 8.28
N ILE A 11 -1.61 -4.40 7.60
CA ILE A 11 -2.89 -4.75 6.96
C ILE A 11 -4.02 -4.75 8.01
N PHE A 12 -3.83 -5.48 9.13
CA PHE A 12 -4.82 -5.51 10.21
C PHE A 12 -5.16 -4.10 10.74
N ARG A 13 -4.14 -3.25 10.94
CA ARG A 13 -4.38 -1.87 11.37
C ARG A 13 -5.11 -1.07 10.32
N LEU A 14 -4.81 -1.25 9.03
CA LEU A 14 -5.52 -0.57 7.95
C LEU A 14 -7.01 -0.94 7.96
N GLU A 15 -7.32 -2.24 8.04
CA GLU A 15 -8.69 -2.76 8.13
C GLU A 15 -9.43 -2.21 9.36
N GLU A 16 -8.81 -2.25 10.54
CA GLU A 16 -9.37 -1.65 11.76
C GLU A 16 -9.66 -0.15 11.58
N GLY A 17 -8.75 0.57 10.92
CA GLY A 17 -8.90 2.01 10.68
C GLY A 17 -10.06 2.31 9.73
N LEU A 18 -10.19 1.52 8.67
CA LEU A 18 -11.27 1.65 7.69
C LEU A 18 -12.63 1.37 8.34
N ASN A 19 -12.73 0.31 9.13
CA ASN A 19 -13.95 -0.04 9.84
C ASN A 19 -14.39 1.08 10.79
N ARG A 20 -13.45 1.71 11.50
CA ARG A 20 -13.75 2.85 12.40
C ARG A 20 -14.17 4.10 11.63
N TYR A 21 -13.49 4.43 10.54
CA TYR A 21 -13.86 5.55 9.67
C TYR A 21 -15.27 5.40 9.11
N GLN A 22 -15.67 4.17 8.74
CA GLN A 22 -17.02 3.90 8.23
C GLN A 22 -18.13 4.07 9.28
N GLN A 23 -17.82 4.03 10.59
CA GLN A 23 -18.82 4.29 11.63
C GLN A 23 -19.16 5.78 11.75
N ASP A 24 -18.18 6.65 11.52
CA ASP A 24 -18.34 8.10 11.54
C ASP A 24 -17.34 8.76 10.59
N ILE A 25 -17.80 9.04 9.37
CA ILE A 25 -16.96 9.66 8.33
C ILE A 25 -16.65 11.14 8.60
N SER A 26 -17.33 11.75 9.59
CA SER A 26 -17.10 13.14 10.00
C SER A 26 -15.95 13.29 11.00
N ASP A 27 -15.47 12.18 11.58
CA ASP A 27 -14.32 12.18 12.48
C ASP A 27 -13.01 12.34 11.69
N VAL A 28 -12.55 13.58 11.59
CA VAL A 28 -11.31 13.98 10.91
C VAL A 28 -10.08 13.28 11.49
N GLN A 29 -10.03 13.07 12.82
CA GLN A 29 -8.88 12.43 13.46
C GLN A 29 -8.78 10.95 13.05
N ILE A 30 -9.91 10.28 12.88
CA ILE A 30 -9.97 8.91 12.38
C ILE A 30 -9.62 8.85 10.90
N ARG A 31 -10.12 9.80 10.08
CA ARG A 31 -9.74 9.93 8.66
C ARG A 31 -8.24 10.07 8.48
N ASP A 32 -7.62 10.99 9.22
CA ASP A 32 -6.18 11.27 9.10
C ASP A 32 -5.35 10.06 9.60
N GLY A 33 -5.80 9.41 10.67
CA GLY A 33 -5.23 8.15 11.14
C GLY A 33 -5.34 7.00 10.12
N LEU A 34 -6.44 6.92 9.38
CA LEU A 34 -6.65 5.94 8.31
C LEU A 34 -5.70 6.21 7.13
N ILE A 35 -5.53 7.47 6.73
CA ILE A 35 -4.56 7.84 5.68
C ILE A 35 -3.14 7.45 6.08
N GLN A 36 -2.73 7.73 7.33
CA GLN A 36 -1.42 7.32 7.82
C GLN A 36 -1.24 5.80 7.81
N ARG A 37 -2.31 5.05 8.12
CA ARG A 37 -2.32 3.58 8.05
C ARG A 37 -2.17 3.07 6.62
N PHE A 38 -2.81 3.72 5.65
CA PHE A 38 -2.60 3.43 4.23
C PHE A 38 -1.14 3.67 3.83
N GLU A 39 -0.54 4.80 4.24
CA GLU A 39 0.84 5.13 3.85
C GLU A 39 1.85 4.04 4.22
N PHE A 40 1.88 3.64 5.50
CA PHE A 40 2.87 2.65 5.93
C PHE A 40 2.55 1.26 5.39
N THR A 41 1.26 0.94 5.14
CA THR A 41 0.87 -0.37 4.59
C THR A 41 1.26 -0.48 3.13
N TYR A 42 1.03 0.57 2.33
CA TYR A 42 1.54 0.69 0.96
C TYR A 42 3.06 0.51 0.92
N GLU A 43 3.79 1.25 1.78
CA GLU A 43 5.25 1.20 1.81
C GLU A 43 5.78 -0.19 2.21
N LEU A 44 5.15 -0.86 3.17
CA LEU A 44 5.53 -2.21 3.57
C LEU A 44 5.22 -3.24 2.47
N SER A 45 4.11 -3.06 1.75
CA SER A 45 3.66 -4.03 0.74
C SER A 45 4.66 -4.18 -0.40
N HIS A 46 5.06 -3.07 -1.04
CA HIS A 46 6.01 -3.15 -2.17
C HIS A 46 7.43 -3.50 -1.73
N LYS A 47 7.84 -3.08 -0.52
CA LYS A 47 9.13 -3.51 0.06
C LYS A 47 9.15 -5.01 0.35
N MET A 48 8.05 -5.57 0.87
CA MET A 48 7.97 -7.00 1.15
C MET A 48 7.91 -7.81 -0.14
N LEU A 49 7.16 -7.36 -1.14
CA LEU A 49 7.16 -7.95 -2.48
C LEU A 49 8.60 -8.03 -3.04
N LYS A 50 9.33 -6.90 -3.02
CA LYS A 50 10.73 -6.87 -3.48
C LYS A 50 11.62 -7.85 -2.71
N ARG A 51 11.51 -7.87 -1.37
CA ARG A 51 12.29 -8.79 -0.53
C ARG A 51 11.98 -10.26 -0.83
N TYR A 52 10.70 -10.58 -1.02
CA TYR A 52 10.27 -11.93 -1.40
C TYR A 52 10.87 -12.35 -2.75
N LEU A 53 10.69 -11.52 -3.78
CA LEU A 53 11.21 -11.80 -5.12
C LEU A 53 12.74 -11.98 -5.13
N ILE A 54 13.47 -11.15 -4.38
CA ILE A 54 14.92 -11.32 -4.17
C ILE A 54 15.24 -12.67 -3.51
N ALA A 55 14.51 -13.04 -2.46
CA ALA A 55 14.80 -14.25 -1.68
C ALA A 55 14.53 -15.56 -2.44
N VAL A 56 13.63 -15.54 -3.42
CA VAL A 56 13.27 -16.72 -4.23
C VAL A 56 13.95 -16.73 -5.61
N SER A 57 14.59 -15.63 -6.01
CA SER A 57 15.23 -15.52 -7.32
C SER A 57 16.58 -16.24 -7.35
N PRO A 58 16.90 -16.97 -8.44
CA PRO A 58 18.24 -17.51 -8.68
C PRO A 58 19.26 -16.42 -9.07
N ASN A 59 18.81 -15.21 -9.41
CA ASN A 59 19.64 -14.04 -9.73
C ASN A 59 19.09 -12.81 -8.99
N PRO A 60 19.46 -12.63 -7.71
CA PRO A 60 18.99 -11.51 -6.87
C PRO A 60 19.34 -10.12 -7.43
N GLU A 61 20.45 -10.00 -8.16
CA GLU A 61 20.96 -8.75 -8.71
C GLU A 61 20.02 -8.12 -9.74
N LEU A 62 19.11 -8.91 -10.34
CA LEU A 62 18.07 -8.41 -11.26
C LEU A 62 17.12 -7.39 -10.59
N TYR A 63 17.02 -7.41 -9.27
CA TYR A 63 16.14 -6.52 -8.52
C TYR A 63 16.85 -5.24 -8.03
N ASP A 64 18.15 -5.10 -8.31
CA ASP A 64 18.87 -3.87 -8.07
C ASP A 64 18.44 -2.81 -9.07
N GLY A 65 18.00 -1.65 -8.56
CA GLY A 65 17.48 -0.57 -9.41
C GLY A 65 16.18 -0.89 -10.16
N ILE A 66 15.52 -2.03 -9.91
CA ILE A 66 14.24 -2.37 -10.55
C ILE A 66 13.23 -1.24 -10.39
N SER A 67 12.57 -0.88 -11.49
CA SER A 67 11.53 0.14 -11.45
C SER A 67 10.33 -0.37 -10.63
N PHE A 68 9.58 0.54 -10.01
CA PHE A 68 8.35 0.15 -9.31
C PHE A 68 7.36 -0.55 -10.25
N GLN A 69 7.28 -0.13 -11.51
CA GLN A 69 6.38 -0.72 -12.49
C GLN A 69 6.77 -2.17 -12.80
N ASP A 70 8.05 -2.43 -13.01
CA ASP A 70 8.53 -3.80 -13.30
C ASP A 70 8.42 -4.67 -12.06
N LEU A 71 8.68 -4.14 -10.87
CA LEU A 71 8.46 -4.85 -9.61
C LEU A 71 7.02 -5.35 -9.47
N ILE A 72 6.03 -4.50 -9.75
CA ILE A 72 4.61 -4.88 -9.69
C ILE A 72 4.26 -5.89 -10.78
N ARG A 73 4.72 -5.70 -12.01
CA ARG A 73 4.48 -6.65 -13.11
C ARG A 73 5.04 -8.02 -12.81
N THR A 74 6.28 -8.11 -12.31
CA THR A 74 6.85 -9.37 -11.85
C THR A 74 6.02 -9.96 -10.71
N GLY A 75 5.55 -9.15 -9.76
CA GLY A 75 4.61 -9.61 -8.74
C GLY A 75 3.33 -10.22 -9.32
N ASN A 76 2.74 -9.60 -10.35
CA ASN A 76 1.57 -10.13 -11.06
C ASN A 76 1.87 -11.44 -11.81
N GLU A 77 3.01 -11.53 -12.49
CA GLU A 77 3.46 -12.75 -13.21
C GLU A 77 3.59 -13.96 -12.28
N TYR A 78 4.00 -13.72 -11.02
CA TYR A 78 4.10 -14.75 -9.99
C TYR A 78 2.80 -14.97 -9.20
N GLY A 79 1.73 -14.23 -9.51
CA GLY A 79 0.43 -14.35 -8.82
C GLY A 79 0.46 -13.86 -7.37
N LEU A 80 1.36 -12.95 -7.01
CA LEU A 80 1.57 -12.49 -5.63
C LEU A 80 0.67 -11.31 -5.23
N LEU A 81 -0.03 -10.70 -6.18
CA LEU A 81 -0.79 -9.47 -5.98
C LEU A 81 -2.25 -9.68 -6.38
N GLN A 82 -3.15 -9.04 -5.63
CA GLN A 82 -4.60 -9.06 -5.91
C GLN A 82 -5.03 -8.03 -6.97
N GLY A 83 -4.18 -7.04 -7.28
CA GLY A 83 -4.44 -5.98 -8.25
C GLY A 83 -3.35 -5.89 -9.32
N GLU A 84 -3.73 -5.37 -10.47
CA GLU A 84 -2.86 -5.23 -11.65
C GLU A 84 -2.03 -3.94 -11.57
N TRP A 85 -1.09 -3.77 -12.50
CA TRP A 85 -0.27 -2.56 -12.59
C TRP A 85 -1.07 -1.24 -12.50
N LEU A 86 -2.23 -1.15 -13.16
CA LEU A 86 -3.04 0.08 -13.13
C LEU A 86 -3.54 0.42 -11.73
N ASP A 87 -3.87 -0.60 -10.92
CA ASP A 87 -4.31 -0.42 -9.54
C ASP A 87 -3.14 0.09 -8.68
N TRP A 88 -1.98 -0.55 -8.79
CA TRP A 88 -0.78 -0.13 -8.06
C TRP A 88 -0.26 1.24 -8.47
N LYS A 89 -0.43 1.61 -9.75
CA LYS A 89 -0.16 2.98 -10.22
C LYS A 89 -1.08 3.97 -9.50
N GLN A 90 -2.38 3.66 -9.39
CA GLN A 90 -3.32 4.49 -8.65
C GLN A 90 -2.95 4.59 -7.17
N TYR A 91 -2.56 3.49 -6.52
CA TYR A 91 -2.13 3.51 -5.12
C TYR A 91 -0.86 4.35 -4.91
N ARG A 92 0.08 4.31 -5.86
CA ARG A 92 1.27 5.18 -5.84
C ARG A 92 0.90 6.65 -5.99
N GLU A 93 -0.05 6.98 -6.86
CA GLU A 93 -0.57 8.34 -7.01
C GLU A 93 -1.30 8.80 -5.74
N MET A 94 -2.15 7.97 -5.14
CA MET A 94 -2.78 8.23 -3.85
C MET A 94 -1.73 8.49 -2.77
N ARG A 95 -0.70 7.64 -2.66
CA ARG A 95 0.40 7.83 -1.71
C ARG A 95 1.17 9.12 -1.95
N SER A 96 1.32 9.57 -3.19
CA SER A 96 1.97 10.86 -3.47
C SER A 96 1.16 12.07 -2.98
N ARG A 97 -0.17 11.93 -2.87
CA ARG A 97 -1.07 12.99 -2.42
C ARG A 97 -1.20 13.09 -0.90
N THR A 98 -0.74 12.09 -0.15
CA THR A 98 -0.95 12.07 1.30
C THR A 98 -0.21 13.19 2.03
N SER A 99 0.86 13.74 1.47
CA SER A 99 1.51 14.95 1.99
C SER A 99 0.66 16.22 1.87
N HIS A 100 -0.45 16.17 1.13
CA HIS A 100 -1.35 17.28 0.88
C HIS A 100 -2.72 17.10 1.57
N THR A 101 -2.87 16.13 2.48
CA THR A 101 -4.16 15.84 3.13
C THR A 101 -4.55 16.82 4.24
N TYR A 102 -3.76 17.89 4.41
CA TYR A 102 -4.24 19.09 5.10
C TYR A 102 -5.37 19.79 4.32
N ASP A 103 -5.45 19.56 3.00
CA ASP A 103 -6.59 19.88 2.16
C ASP A 103 -7.65 18.77 2.29
N GLU A 104 -8.86 19.16 2.68
CA GLU A 104 -9.94 18.21 3.00
C GLU A 104 -10.40 17.41 1.78
N ASP A 105 -10.55 18.05 0.63
CA ASP A 105 -10.93 17.37 -0.61
C ASP A 105 -9.89 16.31 -1.00
N THR A 106 -8.60 16.64 -0.86
CA THR A 106 -7.50 15.69 -1.05
C THR A 106 -7.56 14.52 -0.08
N ALA A 107 -7.84 14.78 1.20
CA ALA A 107 -7.98 13.73 2.22
C ALA A 107 -9.14 12.78 1.91
N ILE A 108 -10.29 13.32 1.50
CA ILE A 108 -11.47 12.53 1.11
C ILE A 108 -11.15 11.66 -0.11
N LEU A 109 -10.50 12.21 -1.13
CA LEU A 109 -10.11 11.46 -2.33
C LEU A 109 -9.16 10.30 -2.02
N VAL A 110 -8.20 10.49 -1.12
CA VAL A 110 -7.30 9.40 -0.69
C VAL A 110 -8.11 8.31 0.02
N VAL A 111 -8.95 8.67 0.99
CA VAL A 111 -9.70 7.68 1.78
C VAL A 111 -10.68 6.88 0.93
N GLN A 112 -11.33 7.50 -0.05
CA GLN A 112 -12.21 6.79 -0.99
C GLN A 112 -11.51 5.69 -1.79
N GLY A 113 -10.20 5.80 -2.02
CA GLY A 113 -9.42 4.78 -2.71
C GLY A 113 -8.96 3.61 -1.83
N ILE A 114 -8.94 3.78 -0.50
CA ILE A 114 -8.42 2.78 0.44
C ILE A 114 -9.18 1.44 0.39
N PRO A 115 -10.52 1.37 0.27
CA PRO A 115 -11.22 0.08 0.25
C PRO A 115 -10.82 -0.90 -0.87
N LYS A 116 -10.21 -0.40 -1.95
CA LYS A 116 -9.75 -1.23 -3.07
C LYS A 116 -8.31 -1.73 -2.89
N PHE A 117 -7.51 -1.03 -2.07
CA PHE A 117 -6.12 -1.37 -1.78
C PHE A 117 -6.04 -2.57 -0.82
#